data_AF-G9BAT0-F1
#
_entry.id   AF-G9BAT0-F1
#
_cell.length_a   1.000
_cell.length_b   1.000
_cell.length_c   1.000
_cell.angle_alpha   90.00
_cell.angle_beta   90.00
_cell.angle_gamma   90.00
#
_symmetry.space_group_name_H-M   'P 1'
#
loop_
_entity.id
_entity.type
_entity.pdbx_description
1 polymer ?
#
loop_
_entity_poly.entity_id
_entity_poly.type
_entity_poly.pdbx_seq_one_letter_code
_entity_poly.pdbx_strand_id
1 'polypeptide(L)' 'MLGEEAIPEITPSKENVRIITLSWNKEDDEEIASAKSMFREYIRKGWLAFAFTSGNIKKQVFTFNPEYEKIQLVPIVEGG' A
#
# COMPACT_ATOMS: atom_id res chain seq x y z
N MET A 1 -22.17 -34.65 -25.68
CA MET A 1 -21.39 -34.50 -24.44
C MET A 1 -19.92 -34.43 -24.84
N LEU A 2 -19.39 -33.22 -24.99
CA LEU A 2 -17.95 -32.98 -25.10
C LEU A 2 -17.59 -32.14 -23.88
N GLY A 3 -16.71 -32.66 -23.03
CA GLY A 3 -16.31 -32.03 -21.79
C GLY A 3 -15.66 -30.68 -22.06
N GLU A 4 -16.18 -29.65 -21.40
CA GLU A 4 -15.51 -28.37 -21.27
C GLU A 4 -14.22 -28.62 -20.45
N GLU A 5 -13.08 -28.70 -21.14
CA GLU A 5 -11.79 -28.62 -20.48
C GLU A 5 -11.65 -27.22 -19.91
N ALA A 6 -12.01 -27.07 -18.63
CA ALA A 6 -11.75 -25.88 -17.85
C ALA A 6 -10.23 -25.67 -17.83
N ILE A 7 -9.76 -24.67 -18.58
CA ILE A 7 -8.41 -24.13 -18.43
C ILE A 7 -8.30 -23.72 -16.95
N PRO A 8 -7.34 -24.26 -16.17
CA PRO A 8 -7.17 -23.79 -14.81
C PRO A 8 -6.83 -22.30 -14.91
N GLU A 9 -7.70 -21.47 -14.36
CA GLU A 9 -7.39 -20.08 -14.07
C GLU A 9 -6.20 -20.12 -13.11
N ILE A 10 -5.00 -20.01 -13.68
CA ILE A 10 -3.78 -19.64 -12.98
C ILE A 10 -4.02 -18.23 -12.45
N THR A 11 -4.82 -18.15 -11.40
CA THR A 11 -4.75 -17.02 -10.47
C THR A 11 -3.32 -17.08 -9.95
N PRO A 12 -2.48 -16.06 -10.20
CA PRO A 12 -1.24 -15.97 -9.48
C PRO A 12 -1.64 -15.96 -8.01
N SER A 13 -1.31 -17.06 -7.32
CA SER A 13 -1.48 -17.24 -5.89
C SER A 13 -1.07 -15.91 -5.28
N LYS A 14 -2.02 -15.20 -4.66
CA LYS A 14 -1.76 -13.93 -3.97
C LYS A 14 -0.64 -14.21 -2.99
N GLU A 15 0.58 -13.97 -3.43
CA GLU A 15 1.74 -13.86 -2.58
C GLU A 15 1.28 -12.91 -1.49
N ASN A 16 1.48 -13.28 -0.23
CA ASN A 16 1.05 -12.50 0.91
C ASN A 16 1.91 -11.24 1.00
N VAL A 17 1.77 -10.36 0.01
CA VAL A 17 2.35 -9.03 -0.03
C VAL A 17 1.73 -8.33 1.16
N ARG A 18 2.51 -8.24 2.25
CA ARG A 18 2.08 -7.61 3.49
C ARG A 18 1.98 -6.11 3.23
N ILE A 19 0.84 -5.68 2.70
CA ILE A 19 0.53 -4.26 2.53
C ILE A 19 0.32 -3.69 3.93
N ILE A 20 1.14 -2.69 4.28
CA ILE A 20 1.03 -2.00 5.56
C ILE A 20 0.16 -0.78 5.33
N THR A 21 -0.92 -0.65 6.10
CA THR A 21 -1.77 0.54 6.06
C THR A 21 -1.43 1.39 7.27
N LEU A 22 -0.94 2.60 7.04
CA LEU A 22 -0.75 3.61 8.08
C LEU A 22 -1.95 4.55 8.03
N SER A 23 -2.58 4.75 9.18
CA SER A 23 -3.61 5.78 9.39
C SER A 23 -3.27 6.51 10.67
N TRP A 24 -3.53 7.82 10.69
CA TRP A 24 -3.29 8.69 11.83
C TRP A 24 -4.40 9.72 11.89
N ASN A 25 -4.64 10.27 13.07
CA ASN A 25 -5.48 11.45 13.20
C ASN A 25 -4.69 12.71 12.79
N LYS A 26 -5.23 13.52 11.89
CA LYS A 26 -4.59 14.79 11.48
C LYS A 26 -4.61 15.87 12.57
N GLU A 27 -5.42 15.68 13.61
CA GLU A 27 -5.50 16.58 14.77
C GLU A 27 -4.55 16.14 15.90
N ASP A 28 -3.89 14.98 15.77
CA ASP A 28 -2.95 14.45 16.74
C ASP A 28 -1.50 14.52 16.20
N ASP A 29 -0.73 15.48 16.70
CA ASP A 29 0.66 15.70 16.28
C ASP A 29 1.58 14.50 16.60
N GLU A 30 1.27 13.70 17.62
CA GLU A 30 2.08 12.53 18.01
C GLU A 30 1.86 11.38 17.02
N GLU A 31 0.61 11.10 16.64
CA GLU A 31 0.30 10.15 15.58
C GLU A 31 0.87 10.57 14.23
N ILE A 32 0.80 11.86 13.89
CA ILE A 32 1.42 12.40 12.67
C ILE A 32 2.93 12.15 12.67
N ALA A 33 3.61 12.45 13.78
CA ALA A 33 5.05 12.25 13.90
C ALA A 33 5.44 10.76 13.79
N SER A 34 4.66 9.88 14.43
CA SER A 34 4.85 8.43 14.38
C SER A 34 4.66 7.88 12.96
N ALA A 35 3.56 8.25 12.29
CA ALA A 35 3.28 7.85 10.92
C ALA A 35 4.32 8.38 9.93
N LYS A 36 4.80 9.62 10.11
CA LYS A 36 5.88 10.20 9.30
C LYS A 36 7.19 9.44 9.49
N SER A 37 7.51 9.02 10.71
CA SER A 37 8.69 8.21 11.00
C SER A 37 8.62 6.85 10.29
N MET A 38 7.50 6.13 10.45
CA MET A 38 7.27 4.86 9.78
C MET A 38 7.33 5.01 8.25
N PHE A 39 6.65 6.01 7.69
CA PHE A 39 6.70 6.30 6.25
C PHE A 39 8.14 6.39 5.75
N ARG A 40 8.98 7.21 6.39
CA ARG A 40 10.38 7.38 5.98
C ARG A 40 11.17 6.08 6.09
N GLU A 41 10.92 5.29 7.13
CA GLU A 41 11.58 4.01 7.30
C GLU A 41 11.24 3.03 6.17
N TYR A 42 9.94 2.90 5.83
CA TYR A 42 9.51 2.01 4.76
C TYR A 42 9.94 2.49 3.37
N ILE A 43 9.84 3.78 3.08
CA ILE A 43 10.38 4.34 1.82
C ILE A 43 11.88 4.04 1.68
N ARG A 44 12.67 4.15 2.76
CA ARG A 44 14.10 3.78 2.77
C ARG A 44 14.34 2.29 2.55
N LYS A 45 13.43 1.43 3.01
CA LYS A 45 13.45 -0.02 2.77
C LYS A 45 13.03 -0.39 1.34
N GLY A 46 12.79 0.59 0.46
CA GLY A 46 12.35 0.35 -0.92
C GLY A 46 10.86 0.04 -1.03
N TRP A 47 10.04 0.52 -0.10
CA TRP A 47 8.58 0.38 -0.21
C TRP A 47 8.00 1.57 -0.96
N LEU A 48 6.87 1.35 -1.63
CA LEU A 48 6.08 2.38 -2.28
C LEU A 48 4.93 2.79 -1.37
N ALA A 49 4.71 4.10 -1.24
CA ALA A 49 3.56 4.61 -0.51
C ALA A 49 2.48 5.13 -1.47
N PHE A 50 1.22 4.84 -1.13
CA PHE A 50 0.04 5.25 -1.88
C PHE A 50 -0.95 5.93 -0.93
N ALA A 51 -1.30 7.18 -1.20
CA ALA A 51 -2.36 7.87 -0.49
C ALA A 51 -3.72 7.60 -1.15
N PHE A 52 -4.77 7.51 -0.35
CA PHE A 52 -6.15 7.54 -0.83
C PHE A 52 -6.62 8.99 -0.87
N THR A 53 -7.06 9.46 -2.03
CA THR A 53 -7.71 10.77 -2.14
C THR A 53 -9.23 10.60 -2.15
N SER A 54 -9.96 11.71 -2.02
CA SER A 54 -11.44 11.77 -1.92
C SER A 54 -12.22 11.15 -3.10
N GLY A 55 -11.53 10.64 -4.12
CA GLY A 55 -12.11 9.91 -5.25
C GLY A 55 -11.78 8.42 -5.30
N ASN A 56 -11.30 7.80 -4.22
CA ASN A 56 -10.70 6.45 -4.21
C ASN A 56 -9.49 6.30 -5.14
N ILE A 57 -8.90 7.42 -5.57
CA ILE A 57 -7.72 7.41 -6.43
C ILE A 57 -6.52 7.12 -5.54
N LYS A 58 -5.86 5.99 -5.79
CA LYS A 58 -4.57 5.66 -5.19
C LYS A 58 -3.50 6.47 -5.91
N LYS A 59 -2.97 7.48 -5.25
CA LYS A 59 -1.84 8.26 -5.77
C LYS A 59 -0.57 7.81 -5.07
N GLN A 60 0.44 7.43 -5.85
CA GLN A 60 1.76 7.19 -5.29
C GLN A 60 2.31 8.51 -4.73
N VAL A 61 2.76 8.46 -3.47
CA VAL A 61 3.29 9.61 -2.75
C VAL A 61 4.73 9.33 -2.33
N PHE A 62 5.63 10.23 -2.69
CA PHE A 62 7.04 10.16 -2.29
C PHE A 62 7.32 11.02 -1.06
N THR A 63 6.41 11.94 -0.76
CA THR A 63 6.49 12.86 0.38
C THR A 63 5.30 12.60 1.30
N PHE A 64 5.56 12.51 2.60
CA PHE A 64 4.51 12.40 3.61
C PHE A 64 3.69 13.70 3.65
N ASN A 65 2.38 13.59 3.45
CA ASN A 65 1.44 14.68 3.66
C ASN A 65 0.42 14.25 4.73
N PRO A 66 0.35 14.94 5.89
CA PRO A 66 -0.59 14.60 6.96
C PRO A 66 -2.06 14.73 6.55
N GLU A 67 -2.38 15.50 5.49
CA GLU A 67 -3.75 15.70 5.01
C GLU A 67 -4.43 14.44 4.46
N TYR A 68 -3.65 13.40 4.12
CA TYR A 68 -4.23 12.16 3.59
C TYR A 68 -4.90 11.30 4.66
N GLU A 69 -4.54 11.45 5.95
CA GLU A 69 -5.02 10.66 7.12
C GLU A 69 -4.79 9.13 7.01
N LYS A 70 -4.46 8.63 5.81
CA LYS A 70 -4.26 7.23 5.48
C LYS A 70 -3.37 7.05 4.25
N ILE A 71 -2.38 6.18 4.37
CA ILE A 71 -1.51 5.73 3.28
C ILE A 71 -1.31 4.21 3.32
N GLN A 72 -1.10 3.61 2.15
CA GLN A 72 -0.71 2.21 1.99
C GLN A 72 0.74 2.11 1.56
N LEU A 73 1.51 1.34 2.29
CA LEU A 73 2.87 0.98 1.98
C LEU A 73 2.86 -0.42 1.38
N VAL A 74 3.42 -0.54 0.19
CA VAL A 74 3.51 -1.79 -0.57
C VAL A 74 5.01 -2.09 -0.79
N PRO A 75 5.50 -3.29 -0.47
CA PRO A 75 6.88 -3.63 -0.78
C PRO A 75 7.05 -3.77 -2.29
N ILE A 76 8.18 -3.32 -2.82
CA ILE A 76 8.58 -3.64 -4.19
C ILE A 76 9.08 -5.10 -4.16
N VAL A 77 8.22 -6.04 -4.55
CA VAL A 77 8.66 -7.39 -4.90
C VAL A 77 9.18 -7.34 -6.33
N GLU A 78 10.51 -7.32 -6.49
CA GLU A 78 11.12 -7.64 -7.77
C GLU A 78 10.90 -9.14 -8.01
N GLY A 79 9.87 -9.47 -8.77
CA GLY A 79 9.68 -10.82 -9.32
C GLY A 79 10.76 -11.09 -10.35
N GLY A 80 11.61 -12.09 -10.07
CA GLY A 80 12.52 -12.69 -11.05
C GLY A 80 11.84 -13.82 -11.82
#